data_AF-V4LK27-F1
#
_entry.id   AF-V4LK27-F1
#
_cell.length_a   1.000
_cell.length_b   1.000
_cell.length_c   1.000
_cell.angle_alpha   90.00
_cell.angle_beta   90.00
_cell.angle_gamma   90.00
#
_symmetry.space_group_name_H-M   'P 1'
#
loop_
_entity.id
_entity.type
_entity.pdbx_description
1 polymer ?
#
loop_
_entity_poly.entity_id
_entity_poly.type
_entity_poly.pdbx_seq_one_letter_code
_entity_poly.pdbx_strand_id
1 'polypeptide(L)'
;MNIKYFAKNQDKRFGWMHLRGLAELPFIRRSYAWVFVIPIIAKALSQIDESFIKITLFDYQFRVPTELPFSWSILYFSGLCFLIAYIIYLWRAPGLIKDHKTIESFFAEQKSFRHLVDYAVEIEGPFEMGFWQVQLDREGDSREEHKLHEMYWRLRDKGDLRHSAARWACGLLLYLGLVMISWLIMQNTYYVATSLRIT
;
A
#
# COMPACT_ATOMS: atom_id res chain seq x y z
N MET A 1 34.15 11.59 7.93
CA MET A 1 32.82 11.80 8.56
C MET A 1 32.13 10.44 8.60
N ASN A 2 31.65 9.99 9.77
CA ASN A 2 31.42 8.56 10.08
C ASN A 2 30.10 8.03 9.47
N ILE A 3 30.19 7.04 8.57
CA ILE A 3 29.07 6.40 7.83
C ILE A 3 27.97 5.85 8.77
N LYS A 4 28.32 5.55 10.02
CA LYS A 4 27.38 5.09 11.05
C LYS A 4 26.30 6.11 11.44
N TYR A 5 26.46 7.41 11.17
CA TYR A 5 25.44 8.41 11.51
C TYR A 5 24.28 8.47 10.52
N PHE A 6 24.50 8.15 9.24
CA PHE A 6 23.43 8.18 8.22
C PHE A 6 22.51 6.96 8.32
N ALA A 7 23.03 5.79 8.65
CA ALA A 7 22.21 4.59 8.87
C ALA A 7 21.37 4.68 10.16
N LYS A 8 21.75 5.54 11.12
CA LYS A 8 21.13 5.61 12.46
C LYS A 8 19.93 6.57 12.53
N ASN A 9 19.70 7.38 11.51
CA ASN A 9 18.61 8.36 11.47
C ASN A 9 17.43 7.94 10.58
N GLN A 10 17.22 6.63 10.35
CA GLN A 10 15.93 6.07 9.92
C GLN A 10 14.85 6.19 11.04
N ASP A 11 14.83 7.32 11.75
CA ASP A 11 14.08 7.53 12.97
C ASP A 11 12.66 8.02 12.64
N LYS A 12 11.70 7.08 12.77
CA LYS A 12 10.37 7.29 13.37
C LYS A 12 9.40 8.30 12.75
N ARG A 13 9.56 8.72 11.50
CA ARG A 13 8.54 9.55 10.84
C ARG A 13 7.69 8.72 9.88
N PHE A 14 6.37 8.94 9.93
CA PHE A 14 5.40 8.30 9.04
C PHE A 14 5.63 8.74 7.59
N GLY A 15 6.42 7.94 6.87
CA GLY A 15 6.91 8.22 5.51
C GLY A 15 6.20 7.42 4.43
N TRP A 16 6.40 7.81 3.16
CA TRP A 16 5.96 7.05 1.99
C TRP A 16 6.50 5.62 1.97
N MET A 17 7.68 5.37 2.53
CA MET A 17 8.28 4.04 2.63
C MET A 17 7.48 3.11 3.56
N HIS A 18 6.95 3.65 4.66
CA HIS A 18 6.07 2.89 5.56
C HIS A 18 4.71 2.62 4.89
N LEU A 19 4.15 3.65 4.23
CA LEU A 19 2.91 3.53 3.46
C LEU A 19 3.03 2.53 2.32
N ARG A 20 4.18 2.49 1.63
CA ARG A 20 4.47 1.53 0.56
C ARG A 20 4.32 0.10 1.07
N GLY A 21 4.93 -0.21 2.22
CA GLY A 21 4.86 -1.56 2.80
C GLY A 21 3.43 -2.05 3.03
N LEU A 22 2.51 -1.13 3.37
CA LEU A 22 1.09 -1.44 3.53
C LEU A 22 0.34 -1.43 2.19
N ALA A 23 0.51 -0.40 1.38
CA ALA A 23 -0.20 -0.21 0.11
C ALA A 23 0.14 -1.28 -0.93
N GLU A 24 1.37 -1.80 -0.93
CA GLU A 24 1.82 -2.85 -1.85
C GLU A 24 1.46 -4.27 -1.40
N LEU A 25 0.85 -4.45 -0.22
CA LEU A 25 0.38 -5.76 0.20
C LEU A 25 -0.52 -6.36 -0.88
N PRO A 26 -0.32 -7.64 -1.27
CA PRO A 26 -1.10 -8.25 -2.37
C PRO A 26 -2.60 -8.14 -2.17
N PHE A 27 -3.04 -8.17 -0.91
CA PHE A 27 -4.43 -7.96 -0.52
C PHE A 27 -4.94 -6.56 -0.87
N ILE A 28 -4.22 -5.49 -0.49
CA ILE A 28 -4.58 -4.10 -0.75
C ILE A 28 -4.42 -3.77 -2.24
N ARG A 29 -3.34 -4.22 -2.87
CA ARG A 29 -3.09 -4.01 -4.31
C ARG A 29 -4.15 -4.66 -5.18
N ARG A 30 -4.74 -5.77 -4.75
CA ARG A 30 -5.83 -6.47 -5.45
C ARG A 30 -7.22 -6.04 -4.96
N SER A 31 -7.31 -5.01 -4.10
CA SER A 31 -8.58 -4.46 -3.61
C SER A 31 -9.50 -3.99 -4.75
N TYR A 32 -8.95 -3.52 -5.87
CA TYR A 32 -9.73 -3.12 -7.04
C TYR A 32 -10.62 -4.24 -7.57
N ALA A 33 -10.17 -5.50 -7.55
CA ALA A 33 -10.96 -6.63 -8.02
C ALA A 33 -12.22 -6.77 -7.15
N TRP A 34 -12.08 -6.61 -5.84
CA TRP A 34 -13.18 -6.67 -4.88
C TRP A 34 -14.21 -5.55 -5.08
N VAL A 35 -13.79 -4.34 -5.44
CA VAL A 35 -14.70 -3.21 -5.70
C VAL A 35 -15.66 -3.51 -6.86
N PHE A 36 -15.23 -4.27 -7.88
CA PHE A 36 -16.11 -4.67 -8.98
C PHE A 36 -16.85 -5.98 -8.74
N VAL A 37 -16.18 -6.96 -8.11
CA VAL A 37 -16.75 -8.28 -7.86
C VAL A 37 -17.84 -8.24 -6.79
N ILE A 38 -17.67 -7.44 -5.73
CA ILE A 38 -18.63 -7.37 -4.62
C ILE A 38 -20.02 -6.92 -5.07
N PRO A 39 -20.21 -5.81 -5.82
CA PRO A 39 -21.53 -5.41 -6.29
C PRO A 39 -22.22 -6.46 -7.16
N ILE A 40 -21.45 -7.17 -7.99
CA ILE A 40 -21.99 -8.23 -8.86
C ILE A 40 -22.48 -9.40 -8.02
N ILE A 41 -21.66 -9.88 -7.08
CA ILE A 41 -22.04 -10.97 -6.16
C ILE A 41 -23.22 -10.55 -5.29
N ALA A 42 -23.20 -9.35 -4.72
CA ALA A 42 -24.28 -8.83 -3.88
C ALA A 42 -25.60 -8.78 -4.67
N LYS A 43 -25.56 -8.32 -5.93
CA LYS A 43 -26.75 -8.28 -6.80
C LYS A 43 -27.23 -9.67 -7.23
N ALA A 44 -26.30 -10.62 -7.45
CA ALA A 44 -26.66 -12.00 -7.77
C ALA A 44 -27.32 -12.70 -6.57
N LEU A 45 -26.78 -12.48 -5.37
CA LEU A 45 -27.33 -13.06 -4.14
C LEU A 45 -28.63 -12.39 -3.72
N SER A 46 -28.82 -11.09 -3.96
CA SER A 46 -30.08 -10.40 -3.65
C SER A 46 -31.27 -10.88 -4.49
N GLN A 47 -31.04 -11.62 -5.58
CA GLN A 47 -32.11 -12.24 -6.36
C GLN A 47 -32.59 -13.57 -5.77
N ILE A 48 -31.91 -14.08 -4.75
CA ILE A 48 -32.31 -15.26 -3.99
C ILE A 48 -33.25 -14.77 -2.89
N ASP A 49 -34.52 -14.55 -3.24
CA ASP A 49 -35.56 -14.01 -2.35
C ASP A 49 -35.91 -14.91 -1.14
N GLU A 50 -35.34 -16.12 -1.06
CA GLU A 50 -35.58 -17.02 0.07
C GLU A 50 -34.52 -16.83 1.15
N SER A 51 -34.96 -16.44 2.36
CA SER A 51 -34.14 -16.33 3.58
C SER A 51 -33.53 -17.66 4.05
N PHE A 52 -34.01 -18.77 3.47
CA PHE A 52 -33.52 -20.12 3.74
C PHE A 52 -33.53 -20.95 2.47
N ILE A 53 -32.38 -21.48 2.05
CA ILE A 53 -32.36 -22.52 1.02
C ILE A 53 -32.73 -23.84 1.70
N LYS A 54 -33.81 -24.46 1.23
CA LYS A 54 -34.22 -25.81 1.67
C LYS A 54 -33.46 -26.84 0.85
N ILE A 55 -32.44 -27.46 1.44
CA ILE A 55 -31.71 -28.57 0.83
C ILE A 55 -32.30 -29.86 1.39
N THR A 56 -32.96 -30.67 0.55
CA THR A 56 -33.41 -32.01 0.88
C THR A 56 -32.31 -33.02 0.56
N LEU A 57 -31.72 -33.63 1.60
CA LEU A 57 -30.76 -34.72 1.45
C LEU A 57 -31.25 -35.90 2.31
N PHE A 58 -31.50 -37.06 1.69
CA PHE A 58 -31.97 -38.28 2.39
C PHE A 58 -33.21 -38.06 3.29
N ASP A 59 -34.24 -37.37 2.79
CA ASP A 59 -35.49 -37.04 3.53
C ASP A 59 -35.33 -36.08 4.73
N TYR A 60 -34.12 -35.57 4.98
CA TYR A 60 -33.89 -34.48 5.93
C TYR A 60 -33.91 -33.13 5.23
N GLN A 61 -34.72 -32.21 5.75
CA GLN A 61 -34.77 -30.81 5.29
C GLN A 61 -33.75 -29.98 6.07
N PHE A 62 -32.65 -29.59 5.43
CA PHE A 62 -31.72 -28.62 5.98
C PHE A 62 -32.16 -27.21 5.59
N ARG A 63 -32.33 -26.34 6.59
CA ARG A 63 -32.55 -24.90 6.39
C ARG A 63 -31.22 -24.18 6.53
N VAL A 64 -30.63 -23.79 5.41
CA VAL A 64 -29.41 -22.97 5.44
C VAL A 64 -29.83 -21.50 5.38
N PRO A 65 -29.59 -20.69 6.42
CA PRO A 65 -29.85 -19.26 6.35
C PRO A 65 -28.98 -18.65 5.25
N THR A 66 -29.61 -17.96 4.30
CA THR A 66 -28.92 -17.22 3.21
C THR A 66 -28.41 -15.86 3.65
N GLU A 67 -28.77 -15.44 4.86
CA GLU A 67 -28.24 -14.23 5.47
C GLU A 67 -26.76 -14.42 5.79
N LEU A 68 -25.91 -13.74 5.02
CA LEU A 68 -24.48 -13.73 5.31
C LEU A 68 -24.22 -13.03 6.65
N PRO A 69 -23.29 -13.55 7.46
CA PRO A 69 -23.01 -13.02 8.78
C PRO A 69 -22.28 -11.67 8.76
N PHE A 70 -21.93 -11.16 7.57
CA PHE A 70 -21.24 -9.89 7.41
C PHE A 70 -21.96 -8.94 6.47
N SER A 71 -21.77 -7.64 6.71
CA SER A 71 -22.31 -6.59 5.85
C SER A 71 -21.49 -6.44 4.56
N TRP A 72 -22.14 -6.69 3.42
CA TRP A 72 -21.59 -6.42 2.09
C TRP A 72 -21.16 -4.95 1.91
N SER A 73 -21.91 -4.02 2.50
CA SER A 73 -21.62 -2.58 2.44
C SER A 73 -20.29 -2.23 3.11
N ILE A 74 -20.01 -2.83 4.28
CA ILE A 74 -18.75 -2.61 5.01
C ILE A 74 -17.58 -3.19 4.23
N LEU A 75 -17.75 -4.40 3.66
CA LEU A 75 -16.72 -5.03 2.82
C LEU A 75 -16.41 -4.17 1.58
N TYR A 76 -17.44 -3.69 0.90
CA TYR A 76 -17.31 -2.83 -0.27
C TYR A 76 -16.58 -1.52 0.06
N PHE A 77 -17.02 -0.81 1.10
CA PHE A 77 -16.43 0.48 1.48
C PHE A 77 -14.98 0.31 1.95
N SER A 78 -14.66 -0.77 2.66
CA SER A 78 -13.28 -1.09 3.01
C SER A 78 -12.39 -1.29 1.76
N GLY A 79 -12.87 -2.09 0.79
CA GLY A 79 -12.19 -2.26 -0.50
C GLY A 79 -12.00 -0.94 -1.25
N LEU A 80 -13.01 -0.07 -1.21
CA LEU A 80 -12.95 1.27 -1.80
C LEU A 80 -11.91 2.16 -1.10
N CYS A 81 -11.84 2.15 0.23
CA CYS A 81 -10.81 2.87 0.99
C CYS A 81 -9.39 2.42 0.58
N PHE A 82 -9.18 1.11 0.48
CA PHE A 82 -7.89 0.55 0.04
C PHE A 82 -7.55 0.94 -1.40
N LEU A 83 -8.54 0.93 -2.29
CA LEU A 83 -8.35 1.33 -3.68
C LEU A 83 -7.96 2.82 -3.78
N ILE A 84 -8.69 3.70 -3.09
CA ILE A 84 -8.40 5.14 -3.10
C ILE A 84 -7.02 5.40 -2.47
N ALA A 85 -6.68 4.74 -1.36
CA ALA A 85 -5.35 4.84 -0.76
C ALA A 85 -4.24 4.41 -1.73
N TYR A 86 -4.44 3.30 -2.44
CA TYR A 86 -3.49 2.81 -3.43
C TYR A 86 -3.33 3.78 -4.61
N ILE A 87 -4.42 4.37 -5.10
CA ILE A 87 -4.38 5.40 -6.15
C ILE A 87 -3.62 6.64 -5.68
N ILE A 88 -3.88 7.12 -4.46
CA ILE A 88 -3.14 8.25 -3.87
C ILE A 88 -1.66 7.93 -3.78
N TYR A 89 -1.32 6.72 -3.33
CA TYR A 89 0.06 6.25 -3.28
C TYR A 89 0.73 6.27 -4.67
N LEU A 90 0.10 5.69 -5.69
CA LEU A 90 0.65 5.67 -7.05
C LEU A 90 0.89 7.06 -7.63
N TRP A 91 -0.05 7.98 -7.39
CA TRP A 91 -0.02 9.32 -7.97
C TRP A 91 0.90 10.28 -7.23
N ARG A 92 1.05 10.14 -5.90
CA ARG A 92 1.75 11.12 -5.06
C ARG A 92 3.07 10.63 -4.47
N ALA A 93 3.31 9.33 -4.39
CA ALA A 93 4.61 8.83 -3.96
C ALA A 93 5.65 9.08 -5.08
N PRO A 94 6.86 9.56 -4.75
CA PRO A 94 7.89 9.83 -5.75
C PRO A 94 8.38 8.55 -6.42
N GLY A 95 8.81 8.65 -7.69
CA GLY A 95 9.30 7.52 -8.49
C GLY A 95 10.35 6.69 -7.78
N LEU A 96 11.33 7.35 -7.15
CA LEU A 96 12.43 6.69 -6.41
C LEU A 96 11.93 5.70 -5.34
N ILE A 97 10.85 6.06 -4.63
CA ILE A 97 10.28 5.24 -3.55
C ILE A 97 9.39 4.14 -4.10
N LYS A 98 8.79 4.31 -5.28
CA LYS A 98 7.97 3.29 -5.95
C LYS A 98 8.85 2.22 -6.59
N ASP A 99 9.93 2.64 -7.24
CA ASP A 99 10.75 1.74 -8.05
C ASP A 99 11.73 0.95 -7.19
N HIS A 100 12.34 1.58 -6.17
CA HIS A 100 13.48 0.99 -5.45
C HIS A 100 13.23 0.86 -3.96
N LYS A 101 13.31 -0.38 -3.45
CA LYS A 101 13.16 -0.64 -2.00
C LYS A 101 14.48 -0.42 -1.26
N THR A 102 15.58 -0.82 -1.88
CA THR A 102 16.93 -0.72 -1.33
C THR A 102 17.86 -0.10 -2.34
N ILE A 103 18.99 0.43 -1.87
CA ILE A 103 20.00 0.93 -2.78
C ILE A 103 20.62 -0.21 -3.61
N GLU A 104 20.65 -1.42 -3.07
CA GLU A 104 21.05 -2.64 -3.78
C GLU A 104 20.15 -2.88 -5.00
N SER A 105 18.82 -2.69 -4.89
CA SER A 105 17.93 -2.81 -6.06
C SER A 105 18.23 -1.75 -7.12
N PHE A 106 18.63 -0.55 -6.70
CA PHE A 106 19.02 0.51 -7.64
C PHE A 106 20.30 0.15 -8.41
N PHE A 107 21.31 -0.37 -7.71
CA PHE A 107 22.56 -0.80 -8.33
C PHE A 107 22.44 -2.10 -9.14
N ALA A 108 21.61 -3.04 -8.68
CA ALA A 108 21.35 -4.31 -9.38
C ALA A 108 20.71 -4.10 -10.76
N GLU A 109 19.92 -3.03 -10.91
CA GLU A 109 19.34 -2.63 -12.20
C GLU A 109 20.35 -1.91 -13.13
N GLN A 110 21.63 -1.83 -12.75
CA GLN A 110 22.67 -1.06 -13.46
C GLN A 110 22.29 0.41 -13.70
N LYS A 111 21.41 0.97 -12.86
CA LYS A 111 20.99 2.36 -12.99
C LYS A 111 22.14 3.28 -12.63
N SER A 112 22.60 4.01 -13.63
CA SER A 112 23.64 5.03 -13.48
C SER A 112 23.12 6.30 -12.80
N PHE A 113 24.04 7.19 -12.45
CA PHE A 113 23.77 8.51 -11.86
C PHE A 113 22.69 9.31 -12.62
N ARG A 114 22.61 9.17 -13.95
CA ARG A 114 21.60 9.84 -14.78
C ARG A 114 20.17 9.55 -14.31
N HIS A 115 19.88 8.30 -13.92
CA HIS A 115 18.57 7.95 -13.38
C HIS A 115 18.31 8.57 -12.01
N LEU A 116 19.36 8.73 -11.19
CA LEU A 116 19.23 9.41 -9.91
C LEU A 116 18.92 10.91 -10.11
N VAL A 117 19.49 11.52 -11.15
CA VAL A 117 19.18 12.90 -11.56
C VAL A 117 17.71 13.04 -11.98
N ASP A 118 17.17 12.09 -12.75
CA ASP A 118 15.75 12.10 -13.13
C ASP A 118 14.84 12.12 -11.88
N TYR A 119 15.15 11.29 -10.89
CA TYR A 119 14.44 11.30 -9.61
C TYR A 119 14.69 12.59 -8.80
N ALA A 120 15.88 13.19 -8.91
CA ALA A 120 16.21 14.44 -8.24
C ALA A 120 15.40 15.62 -8.79
N VAL A 121 15.22 15.69 -10.10
CA VAL A 121 14.35 16.69 -10.74
C VAL A 121 12.91 16.57 -10.25
N GLU A 122 12.41 15.34 -10.10
CA GLU A 122 11.08 15.09 -9.56
C GLU A 122 10.96 15.62 -8.11
N ILE A 123 11.96 15.37 -7.26
CA ILE A 123 11.90 15.58 -5.79
C ILE A 123 12.40 16.96 -5.33
N GLU A 124 13.34 17.59 -6.01
CA GLU A 124 13.95 18.88 -5.63
C GLU A 124 13.68 19.99 -6.64
N GLY A 125 13.34 19.64 -7.89
CA GLY A 125 13.15 20.59 -8.97
C GLY A 125 14.44 20.88 -9.76
N PRO A 126 14.33 21.57 -10.90
CA PRO A 126 15.43 21.72 -11.86
C PRO A 126 16.57 22.64 -11.38
N PHE A 127 16.32 23.51 -10.40
CA PHE A 127 17.29 24.50 -9.93
C PHE A 127 18.43 23.89 -9.09
N GLU A 128 18.11 22.96 -8.19
CA GLU A 128 19.09 22.26 -7.35
C GLU A 128 20.00 21.33 -8.18
N MET A 129 19.56 20.91 -9.37
CA MET A 129 20.31 20.04 -10.29
C MET A 129 21.64 20.66 -10.74
N GLY A 130 21.67 21.98 -10.98
CA GLY A 130 22.89 22.67 -11.40
C GLY A 130 24.02 22.57 -10.38
N PHE A 131 23.68 22.43 -9.10
CA PHE A 131 24.65 22.27 -8.02
C PHE A 131 25.28 20.86 -8.01
N TRP A 132 24.45 19.84 -8.24
CA TRP A 132 24.89 18.45 -8.24
C TRP A 132 25.76 18.11 -9.46
N GLN A 133 25.40 18.63 -10.63
CA GLN A 133 26.13 18.38 -11.88
C GLN A 133 27.55 18.98 -11.85
N VAL A 134 27.69 20.21 -11.35
CA VAL A 134 28.99 20.90 -11.17
C VAL A 134 29.90 20.21 -10.16
N GLN A 135 29.33 19.58 -9.13
CA GLN A 135 30.10 18.92 -8.06
C GLN A 135 30.61 17.53 -8.45
N LEU A 136 30.11 16.95 -9.55
CA LEU A 136 30.45 15.61 -10.02
C LEU A 136 31.49 15.62 -11.14
N ASP A 137 31.41 16.58 -12.07
CA ASP A 137 32.41 16.75 -13.14
C ASP A 137 33.83 17.01 -12.61
N ARG A 138 33.99 17.29 -11.30
CA ARG A 138 35.27 17.60 -10.65
C ARG A 138 35.98 16.43 -9.97
N GLU A 139 35.38 15.26 -9.77
CA GLU A 139 36.02 14.17 -8.98
C GLU A 139 35.87 12.79 -9.64
N GLY A 140 36.99 12.16 -10.00
CA GLY A 140 37.04 10.89 -10.75
C GLY A 140 36.73 9.60 -9.98
N ASP A 141 36.11 8.69 -10.73
CA ASP A 141 35.90 7.22 -10.67
C ASP A 141 35.78 6.52 -9.30
N SER A 142 36.82 6.46 -8.47
CA SER A 142 36.79 5.65 -7.24
C SER A 142 36.08 6.31 -6.04
N ARG A 143 35.81 7.63 -6.09
CA ARG A 143 34.96 8.34 -5.12
C ARG A 143 33.48 8.38 -5.54
N GLU A 144 33.14 7.87 -6.72
CA GLU A 144 31.83 8.03 -7.34
C GLU A 144 30.75 7.18 -6.65
N GLU A 145 31.04 5.90 -6.36
CA GLU A 145 30.07 5.00 -5.71
C GLU A 145 29.64 5.47 -4.32
N HIS A 146 30.59 5.91 -3.48
CA HIS A 146 30.28 6.39 -2.14
C HIS A 146 29.43 7.67 -2.20
N LYS A 147 29.73 8.59 -3.13
CA LYS A 147 28.93 9.79 -3.33
C LYS A 147 27.53 9.48 -3.83
N LEU A 148 27.43 8.57 -4.79
CA LEU A 148 26.15 8.10 -5.32
C LEU A 148 25.29 7.49 -4.21
N HIS A 149 25.91 6.71 -3.31
CA HIS A 149 25.25 6.17 -2.14
C HIS A 149 24.71 7.28 -1.22
N GLU A 150 25.52 8.29 -0.88
CA GLU A 150 25.07 9.42 -0.08
C GLU A 150 23.94 10.22 -0.75
N MET A 151 24.05 10.48 -2.05
CA MET A 151 23.05 11.20 -2.80
C MET A 151 21.73 10.44 -2.85
N TYR A 152 21.77 9.13 -3.07
CA TYR A 152 20.59 8.27 -3.04
C TYR A 152 19.85 8.40 -1.71
N TRP A 153 20.54 8.27 -0.58
CA TRP A 153 19.89 8.35 0.73
C TRP A 153 19.33 9.74 1.02
N ARG A 154 20.07 10.81 0.69
CA ARG A 154 19.55 12.18 0.86
C ARG A 154 18.30 12.43 0.03
N LEU A 155 18.31 11.98 -1.23
CA LEU A 155 17.20 12.15 -2.15
C LEU A 155 15.98 11.34 -1.71
N ARG A 156 16.22 10.09 -1.28
CA ARG A 156 15.19 9.22 -0.71
C ARG A 156 14.54 9.84 0.52
N ASP A 157 15.33 10.32 1.48
CA ASP A 157 14.81 10.89 2.73
C ASP A 157 13.96 12.16 2.47
N LYS A 158 14.41 13.00 1.52
CA LYS A 158 13.62 14.15 1.07
C LYS A 158 12.34 13.74 0.35
N GLY A 159 12.42 12.75 -0.54
CA GLY A 159 11.26 12.20 -1.24
C GLY A 159 10.25 11.59 -0.28
N ASP A 160 10.71 10.93 0.78
CA ASP A 160 9.87 10.21 1.75
C ASP A 160 8.96 11.14 2.55
N LEU A 161 9.40 12.38 2.75
CA LEU A 161 8.65 13.41 3.46
C LEU A 161 7.84 14.33 2.54
N ARG A 162 7.97 14.17 1.22
CA ARG A 162 7.24 15.01 0.26
C ARG A 162 5.73 14.75 0.34
N HIS A 163 4.92 15.73 -0.05
CA HIS A 163 3.45 15.63 -0.07
C HIS A 163 2.81 15.16 1.25
N SER A 164 3.07 15.88 2.35
CA SER A 164 2.58 15.55 3.70
C SER A 164 1.07 15.31 3.78
N ALA A 165 0.25 16.15 3.13
CA ALA A 165 -1.20 15.98 3.13
C ALA A 165 -1.64 14.67 2.45
N ALA A 166 -1.04 14.32 1.31
CA ALA A 166 -1.36 13.08 0.59
C ALA A 166 -0.92 11.84 1.38
N ARG A 167 0.22 11.92 2.11
CA ARG A 167 0.65 10.85 3.03
C ARG A 167 -0.38 10.58 4.10
N TRP A 168 -0.84 11.64 4.78
CA TRP A 168 -1.84 11.50 5.83
C TRP A 168 -3.17 10.99 5.29
N ALA A 169 -3.63 11.48 4.14
CA ALA A 169 -4.84 10.98 3.49
C ALA A 169 -4.73 9.49 3.13
N CYS A 170 -3.60 9.07 2.53
CA CYS A 170 -3.34 7.67 2.22
C CYS A 170 -3.31 6.81 3.49
N GLY A 171 -2.59 7.25 4.52
CA GLY A 171 -2.52 6.55 5.81
C GLY A 171 -3.88 6.40 6.50
N LEU A 172 -4.68 7.46 6.50
CA LEU A 172 -6.01 7.46 7.08
C LEU A 172 -6.94 6.48 6.37
N LEU A 173 -6.93 6.46 5.04
CA LEU A 173 -7.74 5.53 4.25
C LEU A 173 -7.32 4.07 4.45
N LEU A 174 -6.01 3.79 4.50
CA LEU A 174 -5.52 2.45 4.82
C LEU A 174 -5.97 2.01 6.22
N TYR A 175 -5.86 2.90 7.20
CA TYR A 175 -6.28 2.62 8.57
C TYR A 175 -7.79 2.34 8.65
N LEU A 176 -8.63 3.19 8.05
CA LEU A 176 -10.07 3.00 8.00
C LEU A 176 -10.44 1.67 7.32
N GLY A 177 -9.82 1.35 6.19
CA GLY A 177 -10.01 0.08 5.52
C GLY A 177 -9.71 -1.12 6.43
N LEU A 178 -8.58 -1.09 7.14
CA LEU A 178 -8.17 -2.16 8.08
C LEU A 178 -9.13 -2.30 9.26
N VAL A 179 -9.59 -1.19 9.83
CA VAL A 179 -10.58 -1.22 10.93
C VAL A 179 -11.87 -1.90 10.47
N MET A 180 -12.36 -1.57 9.27
CA MET A 180 -13.59 -2.14 8.73
C MET A 180 -13.47 -3.63 8.42
N ILE A 181 -12.33 -4.07 7.88
CA ILE A 181 -12.09 -5.52 7.68
C ILE A 181 -11.98 -6.24 9.01
N SER A 182 -11.26 -5.67 9.98
CA SER A 182 -11.10 -6.27 11.29
C SER A 182 -12.45 -6.44 11.99
N TRP A 183 -13.31 -5.42 11.91
CA TRP A 183 -14.70 -5.49 12.37
C TRP A 183 -15.48 -6.62 11.69
N LEU A 184 -15.36 -6.72 10.36
CA LEU A 184 -16.03 -7.76 9.58
C LEU A 184 -15.59 -9.17 9.96
N ILE A 185 -14.28 -9.37 10.17
CA ILE A 185 -13.71 -10.64 10.63
C ILE A 185 -14.24 -10.99 12.03
N MET A 186 -14.31 -10.02 12.94
CA MET A 186 -14.86 -10.23 14.28
C MET A 186 -16.34 -10.62 14.23
N GLN A 187 -17.15 -9.93 13.42
CA GLN A 187 -18.57 -10.24 13.24
C GLN A 187 -18.77 -11.66 12.69
N ASN A 188 -17.99 -12.02 11.66
CA ASN A 188 -18.05 -13.35 11.06
C ASN A 188 -17.61 -14.44 12.06
N THR A 189 -16.52 -14.23 12.79
CA THR A 189 -16.00 -15.18 13.79
C THR A 189 -16.99 -15.37 14.94
N TYR A 190 -17.62 -14.29 15.42
CA TYR A 190 -18.63 -14.34 16.46
C TYR A 190 -19.88 -15.13 16.03
N TYR A 191 -20.34 -14.93 14.80
CA TYR A 191 -21.47 -15.67 14.23
C TYR A 191 -21.17 -17.17 14.15
N VAL A 192 -19.99 -17.54 13.65
CA VAL A 192 -19.56 -18.94 13.54
C VAL A 192 -19.43 -19.58 14.93
N ALA A 193 -18.82 -18.89 15.90
CA ALA A 193 -18.68 -19.40 17.25
C ALA A 193 -20.04 -19.62 17.95
N THR A 194 -21.01 -18.74 17.70
CA THR A 194 -22.35 -18.85 18.28
C THR A 194 -23.17 -19.95 17.63
N SER A 195 -23.12 -20.07 16.29
CA SER A 195 -23.84 -21.11 15.56
C SER A 195 -23.32 -22.52 15.89
N LEU A 196 -22.01 -22.69 16.06
CA LEU A 196 -21.41 -23.96 16.51
C LEU A 196 -21.81 -24.35 17.94
N ARG A 197 -22.19 -23.38 18.79
CA ARG A 197 -22.58 -23.63 20.18
C ARG A 197 -24.06 -24.05 20.31
N ILE A 198 -24.86 -23.83 19.27
CA ILE A 198 -26.30 -24.12 19.23
C ILE A 198 -26.58 -25.48 18.54
N THR A 199 -25.57 -26.11 17.94
CA THR A 199 -25.63 -27.48 17.39
C THR A 199 -25.09 -28.48 18.41
#